data_AF-A0A919HYF4-F1
#
_entry.id   AF-A0A919HYF4-F1
#
_cell.length_a   1.000
_cell.length_b   1.000
_cell.length_c   1.000
_cell.angle_alpha   90.00
_cell.angle_beta   90.00
_cell.angle_gamma   90.00
#
_symmetry.space_group_name_H-M   'P 1'
#
loop_
_entity.id
_entity.type
_entity.pdbx_description
1 polymer ?
#
loop_
_entity_poly.entity_id
_entity_poly.type
_entity_poly.pdbx_seq_one_letter_code
_entity_poly.pdbx_strand_id
1 'polypeptide(L)' 'MIAKRMAQAVAEMSHYAEYDYLIVNDDFDTALSDLKNIIRAERLRMSRQKQRHGALITKLLAD' A
#
# COMPACT_ATOMS: atom_id res chain seq x y z
N MET A 1 32.84 -5.94 -1.04
CA MET A 1 31.64 -6.08 -0.19
C MET A 1 30.46 -5.25 -0.69
N ILE A 2 30.66 -3.96 -1.02
CA ILE A 2 29.62 -3.06 -1.57
C ILE A 2 29.08 -3.54 -2.93
N ALA A 3 29.96 -3.92 -3.87
CA ALA A 3 29.55 -4.37 -5.21
C ALA A 3 28.61 -5.60 -5.19
N LYS A 4 28.84 -6.55 -4.27
CA LYS A 4 27.99 -7.75 -4.13
C LYS A 4 26.60 -7.41 -3.58
N ARG A 5 26.52 -6.45 -2.65
CA ARG A 5 25.24 -5.92 -2.12
C ARG A 5 24.49 -5.11 -3.18
N MET A 6 25.19 -4.29 -3.97
CA MET A 6 24.60 -3.54 -5.07
C MET A 6 24.07 -4.47 -6.18
N ALA A 7 24.81 -5.52 -6.54
CA ALA A 7 24.33 -6.50 -7.51
C ALA A 7 23.06 -7.24 -7.05
N GLN A 8 22.95 -7.57 -5.75
CA GLN A 8 21.73 -8.15 -5.18
C GLN A 8 20.55 -7.16 -5.19
N ALA A 9 20.79 -5.91 -4.81
CA ALA A 9 19.75 -4.88 -4.84
C ALA A 9 19.21 -4.63 -6.27
N VAL A 10 20.08 -4.65 -7.27
CA VAL A 10 19.68 -4.52 -8.69
C VAL A 10 18.87 -5.73 -9.17
N ALA A 11 19.26 -6.94 -8.77
CA ALA A 11 18.51 -8.16 -9.09
C ALA A 11 17.11 -8.15 -8.44
N GLU A 12 16.99 -7.72 -7.18
CA GLU A 12 15.70 -7.58 -6.50
C GLU A 12 14.84 -6.46 -7.12
N MET A 13 15.46 -5.33 -7.48
CA MET A 13 14.78 -4.24 -8.17
C MET A 13 14.25 -4.63 -9.55
N SER A 14 14.80 -5.66 -10.22
CA SER A 14 14.36 -6.08 -11.55
C SER A 14 12.95 -6.69 -11.58
N HIS A 15 12.46 -7.16 -10.42
CA HIS A 15 11.12 -7.75 -10.25
C HIS A 15 10.06 -6.73 -9.79
N TYR A 16 10.33 -5.43 -9.85
CA TYR A 16 9.38 -4.40 -9.40
C TYR A 16 8.00 -4.49 -10.06
N ALA A 17 7.95 -5.00 -11.30
CA ALA A 17 6.72 -5.14 -12.08
C ALA A 17 5.75 -6.22 -11.53
N GLU A 18 6.20 -7.06 -10.59
CA GLU A 18 5.37 -8.11 -9.98
C GLU A 18 4.56 -7.61 -8.78
N TYR A 19 4.80 -6.38 -8.31
CA TYR A 19 4.14 -5.80 -7.13
C TYR A 19 2.97 -4.89 -7.54
N ASP A 20 1.97 -4.81 -6.66
CA ASP A 20 0.79 -3.96 -6.88
C ASP A 20 1.10 -2.44 -6.75
N TYR A 21 2.15 -2.09 -6.01
CA TYR A 21 2.57 -0.71 -5.74
C TYR A 21 4.09 -0.57 -5.73
N LEU A 22 4.59 0.55 -6.25
CA LEU A 22 6.00 0.94 -6.22
C LEU A 22 6.14 2.31 -5.56
N ILE A 23 7.03 2.45 -4.57
CA ILE A 23 7.36 3.71 -3.92
C ILE A 23 8.84 4.01 -4.19
N VAL A 24 9.13 5.21 -4.70
CA VAL A 24 10.49 5.70 -4.84
C VAL A 24 10.87 6.48 -3.58
N ASN A 25 11.83 5.96 -2.82
CA ASN A 25 12.30 6.58 -1.59
C ASN A 25 13.47 7.54 -1.84
N ASP A 26 13.17 8.68 -2.46
CA ASP A 26 14.14 9.78 -2.66
C ASP A 26 14.09 10.78 -1.49
N ASP A 27 12.88 11.08 -1.00
CA ASP A 27 12.62 11.80 0.25
C ASP A 27 11.84 10.91 1.22
N PHE A 28 12.33 10.81 2.46
CA PHE A 28 11.79 9.86 3.44
C PHE A 28 10.37 10.22 3.88
N ASP A 29 10.10 11.51 4.12
CA ASP A 29 8.79 11.96 4.57
C ASP A 29 7.72 11.72 3.49
N THR A 30 8.10 11.95 2.22
CA THR A 30 7.27 11.64 1.05
C THR A 30 6.99 10.14 0.95
N ALA A 31 8.04 9.30 0.98
CA ALA A 31 7.87 7.85 0.89
C ALA A 31 7.03 7.26 2.05
N LEU A 32 7.19 7.81 3.26
CA LEU A 32 6.38 7.43 4.41
C LEU A 32 4.91 7.84 4.23
N SER A 33 4.66 9.01 3.66
CA SER A 33 3.31 9.48 3.33
C SER A 33 2.66 8.56 2.29
N ASP A 34 3.37 8.21 1.23
CA ASP A 34 2.89 7.33 0.17
C ASP A 34 2.52 5.93 0.71
N LEU A 35 3.38 5.37 1.56
CA LEU A 35 3.10 4.09 2.21
C LEU A 35 1.84 4.15 3.09
N LYS A 36 1.69 5.21 3.90
CA LYS A 36 0.49 5.42 4.72
C LYS A 36 -0.76 5.55 3.84
N ASN A 37 -0.65 6.22 2.70
CA ASN A 37 -1.75 6.43 1.76
C ASN A 37 -2.19 5.12 1.12
N ILE A 38 -1.26 4.26 0.69
CA ILE A 38 -1.59 2.93 0.16
C ILE A 38 -2.37 2.13 1.20
N ILE A 39 -1.86 2.03 2.44
CA ILE A 39 -2.54 1.29 3.51
C ILE A 39 -3.92 1.89 3.81
N ARG A 40 -4.04 3.22 3.79
CA ARG A 40 -5.32 3.91 4.00
C ARG A 40 -6.30 3.58 2.87
N ALA A 41 -5.88 3.67 1.61
CA ALA A 41 -6.70 3.33 0.45
C ALA A 41 -7.17 1.88 0.49
N GLU A 42 -6.28 0.94 0.83
CA GLU A 42 -6.62 -0.47 0.99
C GLU A 42 -7.68 -0.70 2.06
N ARG A 43 -7.60 0.03 3.19
CA ARG A 43 -8.61 -0.01 4.26
C ARG A 43 -9.94 0.59 3.85
N LEU A 44 -9.94 1.54 2.91
CA LEU A 44 -11.13 2.18 2.38
C LEU A 44 -11.82 1.38 1.25
N ARG A 45 -11.23 0.27 0.78
CA ARG A 45 -11.88 -0.60 -0.23
C ARG A 45 -13.28 -1.03 0.23
N MET A 46 -14.22 -1.05 -0.73
CA MET A 46 -15.64 -1.33 -0.50
C MET A 46 -15.88 -2.61 0.30
N SER A 47 -15.16 -3.69 -0.01
CA SER A 47 -15.28 -4.98 0.71
C SER A 47 -14.98 -4.84 2.20
N ARG A 48 -13.88 -4.14 2.55
CA ARG A 48 -13.50 -3.88 3.94
C ARG A 48 -14.47 -2.92 4.62
N GLN A 49 -14.91 -1.87 3.94
CA GLN A 49 -15.81 -0.88 4.52
C GLN A 49 -17.22 -1.43 4.76
N LYS A 50 -17.76 -2.25 3.84
CA LYS A 50 -19.00 -2.98 4.06
C LYS A 50 -18.93 -3.88 5.28
N GLN A 51 -17.81 -4.60 5.44
CA GLN A 51 -17.61 -5.46 6.62
C GLN A 51 -17.50 -4.63 7.90
N ARG A 52 -16.69 -3.56 7.89
CA ARG A 52 -16.44 -2.70 9.06
C ARG A 52 -17.67 -1.92 9.51
N HIS A 53 -18.47 -1.43 8.57
CA HIS A 53 -19.60 -0.54 8.82
C HIS A 53 -20.97 -1.19 8.57
N GLY A 54 -21.04 -2.53 8.49
CA GLY A 54 -22.27 -3.24 8.13
C GLY A 54 -23.48 -2.86 8.98
N ALA A 55 -23.34 -2.81 10.31
CA ALA A 55 -24.43 -2.42 11.21
C ALA A 55 -24.92 -0.98 10.96
N LEU A 56 -24.00 -0.05 10.72
CA LEU A 56 -24.35 1.35 10.42
C LEU A 56 -25.06 1.46 9.07
N ILE A 57 -24.57 0.74 8.05
CA ILE A 57 -25.17 0.72 6.72
C ILE A 57 -26.60 0.16 6.78
N THR A 58 -26.81 -0.97 7.46
CA THR A 58 -28.14 -1.56 7.63
C THR A 58 -29.10 -0.59 8.31
N LYS A 59 -28.64 0.11 9.35
CA LYS A 59 -29.46 1.11 10.05
C LYS A 59 -29.90 2.23 9.11
N LEU A 60 -28.97 2.79 8.32
CA LEU A 60 -29.25 3.90 7.40
C LEU A 60 -30.16 3.53 6.21
N LEU A 61 -30.28 2.23 5.88
CA LEU A 61 -31.14 1.73 4.79
C LEU A 61 -32.52 1.28 5.27
N ALA A 62 -32.74 1.20 6.59
CA ALA A 62 -34.01 0.80 7.17
C ALA A 62 -34.93 2.00 7.50
N ASP A 63 -34.40 3.23 7.39
CA ASP A 63 -35.12 4.51 7.46
C ASP A 63 -35.54 4.96 6.04
#